data_AF-A0A4R0AHV2-F1
#
_entry.id   AF-A0A4R0AHV2-F1
#
_cell.length_a   1.000
_cell.length_b   1.000
_cell.length_c   1.000
_cell.angle_alpha   90.00
_cell.angle_beta   90.00
_cell.angle_gamma   90.00
#
_symmetry.space_group_name_H-M   'P 1'
#
loop_
_entity.id
_entity.type
_entity.pdbx_description
1 polymer ?
#
loop_
_entity_poly.entity_id
_entity_poly.type
_entity_poly.pdbx_seq_one_letter_code
_entity_poly.pdbx_strand_id
1 'polypeptide(L)'
;MKLKVGNCYILIDPGKVQMVSIGVIYGYAYEGHCYKLPKPRIMYLPVKATEISRDDCGCDCGYSRALGYSVWSLDKLERVIALDVRSDDIKTLILDENLPGNRSPLAYAQTQSLAPQRLRD
;
A
#
# COMPACT_ATOMS: atom_id res chain seq x y z
N MET A 1 7.63 10.96 -11.29
CA MET A 1 7.77 9.69 -12.05
C MET A 1 6.48 9.44 -12.83
N LYS A 2 6.49 8.65 -13.92
CA LYS A 2 5.29 8.34 -14.71
C LYS A 2 5.05 6.83 -14.71
N LEU A 3 3.90 6.36 -14.24
CA LEU A 3 3.47 4.97 -14.39
C LEU A 3 2.60 4.87 -15.66
N LYS A 4 2.98 4.00 -16.59
CA LYS A 4 2.19 3.75 -17.80
C LYS A 4 1.10 2.73 -17.50
N VAL A 5 -0.16 3.09 -17.72
CA VAL A 5 -1.32 2.19 -17.62
C VAL A 5 -2.07 2.27 -18.95
N GLY A 6 -1.95 1.22 -19.76
CA GLY A 6 -2.42 1.23 -21.14
C GLY A 6 -1.77 2.35 -21.95
N ASN A 7 -2.58 3.26 -22.49
CA ASN A 7 -2.13 4.44 -23.26
C ASN A 7 -2.00 5.70 -22.39
N CYS A 8 -2.30 5.63 -21.10
CA CYS A 8 -2.24 6.76 -20.18
C CYS A 8 -1.01 6.71 -19.28
N TYR A 9 -0.61 7.87 -18.78
CA TYR A 9 0.46 7.99 -17.80
C TYR A 9 -0.08 8.61 -16.51
N ILE A 10 0.08 7.89 -15.40
CA ILE A 10 -0.20 8.42 -14.06
C ILE A 10 1.07 9.13 -13.60
N LEU A 11 0.97 10.43 -13.36
CA LEU A 11 2.05 11.21 -12.76
C LEU A 11 2.04 10.97 -11.25
N ILE A 12 3.10 10.36 -10.75
CA ILE A 12 3.31 10.16 -9.32
C ILE A 12 4.37 11.17 -8.88
N ASP A 13 3.96 12.10 -8.02
CA ASP A 13 4.85 13.04 -7.35
C ASP A 13 5.16 12.54 -5.92
N PRO A 14 6.34 11.95 -5.70
CA PRO A 14 6.75 11.49 -4.37
C PRO A 14 7.22 12.65 -3.45
N GLY A 15 7.18 13.90 -3.92
CA GLY A 15 7.75 15.04 -3.22
C GLY A 15 9.28 15.00 -3.21
N LYS A 16 9.92 15.28 -2.07
CA LYS A 16 11.39 15.31 -1.92
C LYS A 16 12.06 13.93 -1.92
N VAL A 17 11.30 12.84 -2.01
CA VAL A 17 11.81 11.47 -1.90
C VAL A 17 11.97 10.86 -3.28
N GLN A 18 13.15 10.31 -3.57
CA GLN A 18 13.38 9.64 -4.83
C GLN A 18 12.90 8.19 -4.72
N MET A 19 11.90 7.81 -5.52
CA MET A 19 11.42 6.43 -5.57
C MET A 19 12.34 5.62 -6.48
N VAL A 20 12.84 4.49 -5.98
CA VAL A 20 13.89 3.72 -6.66
C VAL A 20 13.38 2.38 -7.18
N SER A 21 12.39 1.77 -6.52
CA SER A 21 11.88 0.47 -6.90
C SER A 21 10.36 0.35 -6.77
N ILE A 22 9.80 -0.67 -7.43
CA ILE A 22 8.40 -1.09 -7.32
C ILE A 22 8.37 -2.58 -7.02
N GLY A 23 7.46 -3.01 -6.16
CA GLY A 23 7.29 -4.41 -5.80
C GLY A 23 5.86 -4.76 -5.40
N VAL A 24 5.53 -6.05 -5.51
CA VAL A 24 4.31 -6.62 -4.94
C VAL A 24 4.65 -7.14 -3.55
N ILE A 25 4.07 -6.52 -2.54
CA ILE A 25 4.36 -6.80 -1.14
C ILE A 25 3.29 -7.76 -0.59
N TYR A 26 3.75 -8.93 -0.14
CA TYR A 26 2.90 -9.98 0.44
C TYR A 26 2.82 -9.92 1.96
N GLY A 27 3.83 -9.34 2.60
CA GLY A 27 3.95 -9.28 4.05
C GLY A 27 5.04 -8.30 4.47
N TYR A 28 5.14 -8.07 5.76
CA TYR A 28 6.16 -7.22 6.36
C TYR A 28 6.64 -7.82 7.68
N ALA A 29 7.85 -7.49 8.07
CA ALA A 29 8.40 -7.82 9.38
C ALA A 29 8.53 -6.53 10.20
N TYR A 30 8.06 -6.56 11.44
CA TYR A 30 8.16 -5.42 12.36
C TYR A 30 8.36 -5.95 13.79
N GLU A 31 9.34 -5.39 14.50
CA GLU A 31 9.67 -5.78 15.89
C GLU A 31 9.89 -7.30 16.09
N GLY A 32 10.49 -7.97 15.09
CA GLY A 32 10.78 -9.41 15.14
C GLY A 32 9.59 -10.31 14.79
N HIS A 33 8.42 -9.74 14.51
CA HIS A 33 7.24 -10.48 14.07
C HIS A 33 7.02 -10.35 12.57
N CYS A 34 6.61 -11.44 11.94
CA CYS A 34 6.27 -11.48 10.53
C CYS A 34 4.75 -11.45 10.35
N TYR A 35 4.27 -10.50 9.56
CA TYR A 35 2.86 -10.31 9.28
C TYR A 35 2.60 -10.57 7.81
N LYS A 36 1.56 -11.35 7.51
CA LYS A 36 1.06 -11.55 6.15
C LYS A 36 -0.04 -10.53 5.87
N LEU A 37 0.05 -9.85 4.74
CA LEU A 37 -1.01 -8.97 4.30
C LEU A 37 -2.20 -9.80 3.80
N PRO A 38 -3.45 -9.42 4.12
CA PRO A 38 -4.63 -10.16 3.66
C PRO A 38 -4.78 -10.10 2.13
N LYS A 39 -4.34 -9.00 1.52
CA LYS A 39 -4.25 -8.80 0.07
C LYS A 39 -2.86 -8.26 -0.27
N PRO A 40 -2.15 -8.83 -1.26
CA PRO A 40 -0.89 -8.27 -1.73
C PRO A 40 -1.09 -6.83 -2.20
N ARG A 41 -0.12 -5.95 -1.88
CA ARG A 41 -0.17 -4.54 -2.25
C ARG A 41 0.98 -4.20 -3.17
N ILE A 42 0.70 -3.44 -4.23
CA ILE A 42 1.76 -2.89 -5.09
C ILE A 42 2.28 -1.65 -4.39
N MET A 43 3.59 -1.57 -4.15
CA MET A 43 4.22 -0.44 -3.49
C MET A 43 5.41 0.07 -4.30
N TYR A 44 5.54 1.39 -4.37
CA TYR A 44 6.78 2.05 -4.76
C TYR A 44 7.58 2.40 -3.52
N LEU A 45 8.88 2.08 -3.54
CA LEU A 45 9.76 2.21 -2.39
C LEU A 45 11.00 3.04 -2.73
N PRO A 46 11.52 3.84 -1.78
CA PRO A 46 12.72 4.67 -1.96
C PRO A 46 14.03 3.87 -1.90
N VAL A 47 13.96 2.58 -1.56
CA VAL A 47 15.13 1.68 -1.47
C VAL A 47 15.07 0.61 -2.56
N LYS A 48 16.22 0.01 -2.87
CA LYS A 48 16.30 -1.14 -3.78
C LYS A 48 15.92 -2.41 -3.03
N ALA A 49 15.33 -3.35 -3.78
CA ALA A 49 15.13 -4.71 -3.29
C ALA A 49 16.49 -5.36 -3.02
N THR A 50 16.59 -6.06 -1.90
CA THR A 50 17.74 -6.90 -1.56
C THR A 50 17.29 -8.35 -1.43
N GLU A 51 18.21 -9.26 -1.70
CA GLU A 51 17.96 -10.68 -1.47
C GLU A 51 17.92 -10.96 0.03
N ILE A 52 17.11 -11.94 0.42
CA ILE A 52 17.08 -12.43 1.79
C ILE A 52 18.45 -13.05 2.10
N SER A 53 19.19 -12.45 3.05
CA SER A 53 20.56 -12.84 3.37
C SER A 53 20.64 -14.08 4.26
N ARG A 54 19.57 -14.38 5.00
CA ARG A 54 19.45 -15.54 5.88
C ARG A 54 18.06 -16.14 5.71
N ASP A 55 17.98 -17.36 5.18
CA ASP A 55 16.77 -18.18 5.24
C ASP A 55 16.45 -18.66 6.67
N ASP A 56 17.29 -18.29 7.64
CA ASP A 56 17.29 -18.80 9.02
C ASP A 56 17.03 -17.67 10.03
N CYS A 57 16.00 -16.85 9.80
CA CYS A 57 15.60 -15.81 10.77
C CYS A 57 15.10 -16.39 12.11
N GLY A 58 15.15 -17.72 12.32
CA GLY A 58 14.55 -18.42 13.45
C GLY A 58 13.03 -18.23 13.55
N CYS A 59 12.45 -17.59 12.55
CA CYS A 59 11.07 -17.17 12.46
C CYS A 59 10.44 -17.96 11.31
N ASP A 60 9.43 -18.78 11.59
CA ASP A 60 8.78 -19.64 10.59
C ASP A 60 7.85 -18.81 9.68
N CYS A 61 8.41 -17.77 9.08
CA CYS A 61 7.68 -16.76 8.33
C CYS A 61 7.37 -17.21 6.88
N GLY A 62 8.01 -18.29 6.43
CA GLY A 62 7.79 -18.89 5.11
C GLY A 62 8.34 -18.07 3.93
N TYR A 63 9.03 -16.96 4.18
CA TYR A 63 9.68 -16.17 3.13
C TYR A 63 11.15 -16.59 3.00
N SER A 64 11.47 -17.31 1.92
CA SER A 64 12.84 -17.75 1.65
C SER A 64 13.36 -17.23 0.31
N ARG A 65 14.68 -17.10 0.22
CA ARG A 65 15.39 -16.79 -1.03
C ARG A 65 15.13 -17.86 -2.09
N ALA A 66 15.04 -19.13 -1.68
CA ALA A 66 14.77 -20.26 -2.58
C ALA A 66 13.43 -20.14 -3.33
N LEU A 67 12.44 -19.45 -2.75
CA LEU A 67 11.15 -19.16 -3.38
C LEU A 67 11.17 -17.89 -4.25
N GLY A 68 12.31 -17.22 -4.38
CA GLY A 68 12.46 -16.00 -5.18
C GLY A 68 11.97 -14.73 -4.49
N TYR A 69 11.74 -14.75 -3.18
CA TYR A 69 11.36 -13.54 -2.44
C TYR A 69 12.54 -12.57 -2.31
N SER A 70 12.22 -11.29 -2.44
CA SER A 70 13.13 -10.17 -2.14
C SER A 70 12.53 -9.33 -1.02
N VAL A 71 13.40 -8.63 -0.30
CA VAL A 71 13.00 -7.77 0.82
C VAL A 71 13.42 -6.33 0.57
N TRP A 72 12.66 -5.42 1.18
CA TRP A 72 12.99 -4.01 1.25
C TRP A 72 13.11 -3.66 2.73
N SER A 73 14.25 -3.10 3.12
CA SER A 73 14.47 -2.60 4.48
C SER A 73 14.31 -1.08 4.46
N LEU A 74 13.38 -0.58 5.27
CA LEU A 74 12.98 0.82 5.33
C LEU A 74 12.91 1.23 6.80
N ASP A 75 13.18 2.50 7.07
CA ASP A 75 12.91 3.07 8.39
C ASP A 75 11.42 3.48 8.52
N LYS A 76 10.91 3.52 9.75
CA LYS A 76 9.50 3.78 10.08
C LYS A 76 8.99 5.13 9.57
N LEU A 77 9.89 6.10 9.36
CA LEU A 77 9.55 7.45 8.91
C LEU A 77 9.72 7.65 7.40
N GLU A 78 10.13 6.63 6.66
CA GLU A 78 10.28 6.74 5.21
C GLU A 78 8.93 6.78 4.49
N ARG A 79 8.88 7.58 3.42
CA ARG A 79 7.67 7.69 2.59
C ARG A 79 7.64 6.56 1.55
N VAL A 80 6.49 5.91 1.47
CA VAL A 80 6.20 4.81 0.53
C VAL A 80 4.88 5.13 -0.16
N ILE A 81 4.73 4.74 -1.43
CA ILE A 81 3.49 4.94 -2.17
C ILE A 81 2.85 3.58 -2.42
N ALA A 82 1.70 3.34 -1.82
CA ALA A 82 0.90 2.14 -2.08
C ALA A 82 -0.12 2.40 -3.19
N LEU A 83 -0.19 1.48 -4.15
CA LEU A 83 -1.17 1.48 -5.23
C LEU A 83 -2.22 0.40 -4.98
N ASP A 84 -3.50 0.78 -5.04
CA ASP A 84 -4.61 -0.16 -5.18
C ASP A 84 -5.23 0.06 -6.57
N VAL A 85 -5.23 -1.00 -7.37
CA VAL A 85 -5.82 -1.00 -8.72
C VAL A 85 -6.92 -2.05 -8.74
N ARG A 86 -8.12 -1.63 -9.14
CA ARG A 86 -9.31 -2.49 -9.22
C ARG A 86 -9.91 -2.37 -10.62
N SER A 87 -10.41 -3.48 -11.14
CA SER A 87 -11.10 -3.55 -12.42
C SER A 87 -12.40 -4.30 -12.21
N ASP A 88 -13.52 -3.62 -12.40
CA ASP A 88 -14.87 -4.16 -12.29
C ASP A 88 -15.82 -3.25 -13.09
N ASP A 89 -17.11 -3.60 -13.16
CA ASP A 89 -18.12 -2.76 -13.77
C ASP A 89 -18.24 -1.40 -13.05
N ILE A 90 -18.61 -0.34 -13.77
CA ILE A 90 -18.73 1.01 -13.19
C ILE A 90 -19.68 1.02 -11.98
N LYS A 91 -20.77 0.25 -12.07
CA LYS A 91 -21.76 0.15 -10.99
C LYS A 91 -21.15 -0.47 -9.72
N THR A 92 -20.41 -1.57 -9.84
CA THR A 92 -19.80 -2.26 -8.71
C THR A 92 -18.67 -1.42 -8.11
N LEU A 93 -17.79 -0.84 -8.94
CA LEU A 93 -16.73 0.06 -8.48
C LEU A 93 -17.28 1.25 -7.68
N ILE A 94 -18.35 1.89 -8.16
CA ILE A 94 -18.96 3.03 -7.46
C ILE A 94 -19.65 2.58 -6.18
N LEU A 95 -20.39 1.46 -6.21
CA LEU A 95 -21.06 0.95 -5.01
C LEU A 95 -20.04 0.56 -3.92
N ASP A 96 -18.97 -0.12 -4.29
CA ASP A 96 -17.91 -0.56 -3.36
C ASP A 96 -17.17 0.61 -2.70
N GLU A 97 -17.02 1.73 -3.39
CA GLU A 97 -16.44 2.96 -2.80
C GLU A 97 -17.40 3.65 -1.81
N ASN A 98 -18.71 3.38 -1.96
CA ASN A 98 -19.76 3.96 -1.13
C ASN A 98 -20.22 3.05 0.00
N LEU A 99 -19.81 1.78 0.03
CA LEU A 99 -20.11 0.86 1.12
C LEU A 99 -19.37 1.28 2.41
N PRO A 100 -20.08 1.39 3.55
CA PRO A 100 -19.45 1.69 4.83
C PRO A 100 -18.55 0.51 5.24
N GLY A 101 -17.23 0.73 5.17
CA GLY A 101 -16.22 -0.29 5.47
C GLY A 101 -15.01 -0.27 4.54
N ASN A 102 -15.15 0.23 3.31
CA ASN A 102 -14.05 0.30 2.32
C ASN A 102 -13.43 1.71 2.19
N ARG A 103 -14.01 2.71 2.86
CA ARG A 103 -13.45 4.08 2.92
C ARG A 103 -12.37 4.17 4.00
N SER A 104 -11.25 4.82 3.67
CA SER A 104 -10.25 5.17 4.68
C SER A 104 -10.89 6.00 5.82
N PRO A 105 -10.53 5.79 7.11
CA PRO A 105 -11.09 6.55 8.23
C PRO A 105 -11.02 8.08 8.07
N LEU A 106 -10.04 8.57 7.31
CA LEU A 106 -9.84 9.99 7.02
C LEU A 106 -10.98 10.62 6.18
N ALA A 107 -11.71 9.83 5.40
CA ALA A 107 -12.84 10.32 4.60
C ALA A 107 -14.02 10.78 5.48
N TYR A 108 -14.20 10.16 6.66
CA TYR A 108 -15.23 10.56 7.62
C TYR A 108 -14.87 11.86 8.36
N ALA A 109 -13.58 12.08 8.62
CA ALA A 109 -13.11 13.28 9.31
C ALA A 109 -13.40 14.56 8.50
N GLN A 110 -13.26 14.51 7.17
CA GLN A 110 -13.59 15.66 6.31
C GLN A 110 -15.11 15.89 6.19
N THR A 111 -15.93 14.84 6.15
CA THR A 111 -17.39 15.00 6.04
C THR A 111 -18.05 15.45 7.34
N GLN A 112 -17.50 15.12 8.52
CA GLN A 112 -18.02 15.64 9.79
C GLN A 112 -17.91 17.16 9.92
N SER A 113 -16.94 17.80 9.25
CA SER A 113 -16.80 19.26 9.26
C SER A 113 -17.82 20.00 8.38
N LEU A 114 -18.49 19.29 7.46
CA LEU A 114 -19.38 19.88 6.45
C LEU A 114 -20.86 19.51 6.65
N ALA A 115 -21.19 18.68 7.64
CA ALA A 115 -22.57 18.37 7.97
C ALA A 115 -23.21 19.58 8.71
N PRO A 116 -24.19 20.28 8.13
CA PRO A 116 -24.89 21.34 8.85
C PRO A 116 -25.61 20.71 10.03
N GLN A 117 -25.20 21.06 11.25
CA GLN A 117 -25.96 20.71 12.44
C GLN A 117 -27.28 21.48 12.39
N ARG A 118 -28.39 20.75 12.19
CA ARG A 118 -29.71 21.32 12.44
C ARG A 118 -29.79 21.65 13.93
N LEU A 119 -29.76 22.94 14.26
CA LEU A 119 -30.22 23.43 15.55
C LEU A 119 -31.64 22.90 15.75
N ARG A 120 -31.85 22.11 16.80
CA ARG A 120 -33.20 21.79 17.27
C ARG A 120 -33.61 22.95 18.18
N ASP A 121 -34.63 23.69 17.74
CA ASP A 121 -35.48 24.48 18.64
C ASP A 121 -36.36 23.54 19.49
#